data_AF-A0A8K0C6K5-F1
#
_entry.id   AF-A0A8K0C6K5-F1
#
_cell.length_a   1.000
_cell.length_b   1.000
_cell.length_c   1.000
_cell.angle_alpha   90.00
_cell.angle_beta   90.00
_cell.angle_gamma   90.00
#
_symmetry.space_group_name_H-M   'P 1'
#
loop_
_entity.id
_entity.type
_entity.pdbx_description
1 polymer ?
#
loop_
_entity_poly.entity_id
_entity_poly.type
_entity_poly.pdbx_seq_one_letter_code
_entity_poly.pdbx_strand_id
1 'polypeptide(L)'
;MSVENGENISEPQNGVATSFLEMLGFKRKNRKTSAKTNKKEEESIKNEQKLPILEILSSFITLFLSVSTIHGFAHVTAEKRHPVEILIWLSLVGAGIYGACILSSATWTRYQENPTVVSMERDRFAWNTSFPAATICPSFKVNDELLNNFLAKTEVKNKTALRHFLISLAGAGYKTFDQVIPYFEIPSEQFMGILLQLQFDFTPSVSNSGIHGYKYFLEKTITEMGICYTFNSNLAVYNSPSYWEGNSWYLLPENRTFYVHPLDGEVFANVVNMSTGFDIYLHGPFEVVDVASKGVYSPNGHFLQVYLSGLTIFTTDSAHALAPSQRKCRFHDESDLRHSPVYSYVLCRMECRASLAKRLCGCIPHFYRHLDGEKVCDVNGMHCLSKYKETLITMKNKCSCYPNCNDVNYVIEDLDTREWFLGSNLQWGLKEYPRMRLRRDVIFGFTDVLVYVGGMAGLFLGCSVLSFIEILYFFTIRLFWYVTKYGKNTREIYNAVQ
;
A
#
# COMPACT_ATOMS: atom_id res chain seq x y z
N MET A 1 -3.13 -61.18 29.22
CA MET A 1 -2.46 -62.50 29.03
C MET A 1 -2.04 -62.54 27.57
N SER A 2 -0.78 -62.49 27.16
CA SER A 2 0.52 -62.74 27.81
C SER A 2 1.57 -62.02 26.95
N VAL A 3 2.38 -61.09 27.47
CA VAL A 3 3.75 -61.25 28.01
C VAL A 3 4.83 -61.61 26.95
N GLU A 4 5.66 -60.59 26.70
CA GLU A 4 7.13 -60.48 26.51
C GLU A 4 7.94 -61.46 25.63
N ASN A 5 8.76 -60.86 24.75
CA ASN A 5 10.23 -60.89 24.68
C ASN A 5 10.63 -59.84 23.60
N GLY A 6 11.58 -58.91 23.71
CA GLY A 6 12.83 -58.86 24.47
C GLY A 6 13.97 -58.65 23.46
N GLU A 7 14.14 -57.43 22.91
CA GLU A 7 15.27 -57.10 22.03
C GLU A 7 16.22 -56.10 22.69
N ASN A 8 17.43 -56.59 22.97
CA ASN A 8 18.56 -55.86 23.51
C ASN A 8 19.04 -54.76 22.54
N ILE A 9 19.07 -53.51 23.00
CA ILE A 9 19.74 -52.42 22.28
C ILE A 9 21.21 -52.42 22.70
N SER A 10 22.07 -52.88 21.80
CA SER A 10 23.53 -52.82 21.93
C SER A 10 24.04 -51.38 21.87
N GLU A 11 25.00 -51.04 22.74
CA GLU A 11 25.76 -49.78 22.74
C GLU A 11 26.42 -49.49 21.38
N PRO A 12 26.44 -48.23 20.90
CA PRO A 12 27.23 -47.86 19.74
C PRO A 12 28.71 -47.71 20.12
N GLN A 13 29.57 -48.44 19.41
CA GLN A 13 31.02 -48.37 19.57
C GLN A 13 31.56 -47.01 19.07
N ASN A 14 32.44 -46.39 19.87
CA ASN A 14 33.06 -45.07 19.73
C ASN A 14 33.96 -44.84 18.48
N GLY A 15 33.78 -45.58 17.38
CA GLY A 15 34.63 -45.48 16.19
C GLY A 15 34.24 -44.39 15.18
N VAL A 16 32.99 -43.91 15.21
CA VAL A 16 32.40 -43.09 14.14
C VAL A 16 32.79 -41.61 14.23
N ALA A 17 32.91 -41.05 15.44
CA ALA A 17 33.28 -39.64 15.65
C ALA A 17 34.71 -39.32 15.16
N THR A 18 35.62 -40.30 15.23
CA THR A 18 37.01 -40.16 14.83
C THR A 18 37.19 -39.97 13.32
N SER A 19 36.37 -40.61 12.48
CA SER A 19 36.49 -40.49 11.01
C SER A 19 35.95 -39.16 10.48
N PHE A 20 34.94 -38.59 11.14
CA PHE A 20 34.33 -37.30 10.76
C PHE A 20 35.24 -36.10 11.16
N LEU A 21 35.92 -36.18 12.31
CA LEU A 21 36.88 -35.18 12.77
C LEU A 21 38.20 -35.21 11.97
N GLU A 22 38.62 -36.38 11.46
CA GLU A 22 39.80 -36.50 10.59
C GLU A 22 39.59 -35.85 9.21
N MET A 23 38.36 -35.88 8.67
CA MET A 23 38.01 -35.16 7.42
C MET A 23 37.97 -33.63 7.58
N LEU A 24 37.79 -33.11 8.81
CA LEU A 24 37.80 -31.67 9.13
C LEU A 24 39.22 -31.13 9.46
N GLY A 25 40.27 -31.92 9.27
CA GLY A 25 41.66 -31.45 9.30
C GLY A 25 42.38 -31.49 10.64
N PHE A 26 41.85 -32.16 11.67
CA PHE A 26 42.53 -32.29 12.97
C PHE A 26 43.40 -33.56 13.04
N LYS A 27 44.72 -33.40 12.90
CA LYS A 27 45.71 -34.50 12.92
C LYS A 27 46.11 -34.87 14.36
N ARG A 28 45.97 -36.13 14.77
CA ARG A 28 46.54 -36.67 16.03
C ARG A 28 48.03 -36.98 15.85
N LYS A 29 48.92 -36.37 16.65
CA LYS A 29 50.38 -36.65 16.64
C LYS A 29 50.66 -37.98 17.36
N ASN A 30 51.18 -38.97 16.64
CA ASN A 30 51.72 -40.20 17.23
C ASN A 30 53.10 -39.94 17.87
N ARG A 31 53.32 -40.39 19.11
CA ARG A 31 54.66 -40.52 19.69
C ARG A 31 54.85 -41.92 20.29
N LYS A 32 55.90 -42.60 19.83
CA LYS A 32 56.37 -43.92 20.27
C LYS A 32 57.15 -43.86 21.60
N THR A 33 57.27 -45.05 22.19
CA THR A 33 58.30 -45.60 23.10
C THR A 33 58.24 -45.40 24.63
N SER A 34 58.04 -46.56 25.28
CA SER A 34 58.81 -47.19 26.37
C SER A 34 58.79 -46.64 27.80
N ALA A 35 58.71 -47.60 28.72
CA ALA A 35 58.57 -47.49 30.16
C ALA A 35 59.69 -46.73 30.87
N LYS A 36 59.33 -45.87 31.85
CA LYS A 36 59.77 -45.94 33.26
C LYS A 36 59.35 -44.71 34.09
N THR A 37 58.66 -45.00 35.19
CA THR A 37 58.66 -44.36 36.53
C THR A 37 58.21 -42.91 36.73
N ASN A 38 57.13 -42.81 37.52
CA ASN A 38 56.64 -41.75 38.39
C ASN A 38 57.65 -40.67 38.82
N LYS A 39 57.42 -39.45 38.37
CA LYS A 39 57.48 -38.17 39.13
C LYS A 39 57.34 -37.02 38.15
N LYS A 40 56.13 -36.83 37.60
CA LYS A 40 55.74 -35.62 36.85
C LYS A 40 54.22 -35.53 36.70
N GLU A 41 53.52 -35.93 37.77
CA GLU A 41 52.07 -36.10 37.78
C GLU A 41 51.32 -34.90 38.37
N GLU A 42 52.01 -33.81 38.71
CA GLU A 42 51.41 -32.64 39.38
C GLU A 42 51.37 -31.34 38.58
N GLU A 43 51.90 -31.30 37.35
CA GLU A 43 51.93 -30.08 36.54
C GLU A 43 51.28 -30.17 35.14
N SER A 44 50.74 -31.33 34.73
CA SER A 44 50.02 -31.44 33.44
C SER A 44 48.51 -31.21 33.52
N ILE A 45 47.95 -30.94 34.71
CA ILE A 45 46.49 -30.86 34.91
C ILE A 45 45.88 -29.54 34.41
N LYS A 46 46.68 -28.54 33.99
CA LYS A 46 46.15 -27.19 33.68
C LYS A 46 45.81 -26.90 32.21
N ASN A 47 45.79 -27.88 31.29
CA ASN A 47 45.58 -27.54 29.87
C ASN A 47 44.57 -28.39 29.08
N GLU A 48 43.60 -29.04 29.73
CA GLU A 48 42.65 -29.94 29.05
C GLU A 48 41.17 -29.63 29.37
N GLN A 49 40.78 -28.34 29.37
CA GLN A 49 39.46 -27.94 29.89
C GLN A 49 38.59 -27.08 28.95
N LYS A 50 38.79 -27.16 27.63
CA LYS A 50 37.86 -26.58 26.65
C LYS A 50 37.71 -27.45 25.41
N LEU A 51 37.05 -28.61 25.50
CA LEU A 51 36.53 -29.31 24.31
C LEU A 51 35.34 -30.30 24.50
N PRO A 52 34.49 -30.31 25.56
CA PRO A 52 33.40 -31.30 25.65
C PRO A 52 32.17 -30.97 24.78
N ILE A 53 31.93 -29.71 24.43
CA ILE A 53 30.70 -29.30 23.73
C ILE A 53 30.73 -29.66 22.24
N LEU A 54 31.90 -29.57 21.60
CA LEU A 54 32.04 -29.80 20.16
C LEU A 54 31.82 -31.27 19.79
N GLU A 55 32.31 -32.19 20.62
CA GLU A 55 32.13 -33.64 20.43
C GLU A 55 30.69 -34.08 20.67
N ILE A 56 30.02 -33.50 21.67
CA ILE A 56 28.59 -33.73 21.92
C ILE A 56 27.76 -33.25 20.73
N LEU A 57 28.05 -32.07 20.20
CA LEU A 57 27.35 -31.52 19.04
C LEU A 57 27.61 -32.35 17.78
N SER A 58 28.86 -32.77 17.54
CA SER A 58 29.21 -33.63 16.42
C SER A 58 28.46 -34.95 16.48
N SER A 59 28.44 -35.61 17.65
CA SER A 59 27.74 -36.89 17.85
C SER A 59 26.23 -36.75 17.66
N PHE A 60 25.65 -35.63 18.12
CA PHE A 60 24.24 -35.33 17.92
C PHE A 60 23.89 -35.09 16.44
N ILE A 61 24.74 -34.37 15.70
CA ILE A 61 24.55 -34.13 14.26
C ILE A 61 24.66 -35.43 13.48
N THR A 62 25.63 -36.29 13.78
CA THR A 62 25.75 -37.62 13.15
C THR A 62 24.51 -38.47 13.41
N LEU A 63 23.97 -38.44 14.63
CA LEU A 63 22.72 -39.12 14.97
C LEU A 63 21.54 -38.58 14.16
N PHE A 64 21.39 -37.26 14.06
CA PHE A 64 20.35 -36.64 13.25
C PHE A 64 20.45 -37.04 11.78
N LEU A 65 21.63 -36.91 11.17
CA LEU A 65 21.84 -37.25 9.76
C LEU A 65 21.58 -38.74 9.48
N SER A 66 21.86 -39.63 10.43
CA SER A 66 21.65 -41.07 10.26
C SER A 66 20.18 -41.51 10.31
N VAL A 67 19.34 -40.78 11.05
CA VAL A 67 17.92 -41.12 11.27
C VAL A 67 16.98 -40.28 10.42
N SER A 68 17.45 -39.12 9.93
CA SER A 68 16.63 -38.16 9.21
C SER A 68 16.00 -38.74 7.95
N THR A 69 14.75 -38.34 7.71
CA THR A 69 14.01 -38.64 6.48
C THR A 69 14.50 -37.88 5.24
N ILE A 70 15.45 -36.94 5.39
CA ILE A 70 16.01 -36.17 4.28
C ILE A 70 16.92 -37.05 3.42
N HIS A 71 16.66 -37.07 2.12
CA HIS A 71 17.42 -37.88 1.19
C HIS A 71 18.90 -37.48 1.16
N GLY A 72 19.77 -38.49 1.14
CA GLY A 72 21.22 -38.31 1.11
C GLY A 72 21.87 -38.15 2.48
N PHE A 73 21.16 -37.70 3.52
CA PHE A 73 21.75 -37.53 4.87
C PHE A 73 22.24 -38.86 5.46
N ALA A 74 21.43 -39.92 5.39
CA ALA A 74 21.83 -41.25 5.86
C ALA A 74 23.03 -41.84 5.09
N HIS A 75 23.24 -41.44 3.83
CA HIS A 75 24.37 -41.88 3.01
C HIS A 75 25.69 -41.19 3.37
N VAL A 76 25.63 -40.00 3.98
CA VAL A 76 26.80 -39.27 4.48
C VAL A 76 27.35 -39.92 5.76
N THR A 77 26.50 -40.52 6.58
CA THR A 77 26.87 -41.16 7.86
C THR A 77 26.92 -42.69 7.81
N ALA A 78 26.76 -43.29 6.63
CA ALA A 78 26.74 -44.75 6.50
C ALA A 78 28.10 -45.37 6.84
N GLU A 79 28.09 -46.42 7.66
CA GLU A 79 29.30 -47.12 8.07
C GLU A 79 30.00 -47.82 6.88
N LYS A 80 31.34 -47.85 6.91
CA LYS A 80 32.21 -48.61 5.97
C LYS A 80 32.22 -48.14 4.51
N ARG A 81 31.83 -46.89 4.23
CA ARG A 81 31.96 -46.31 2.87
C ARG A 81 33.32 -45.67 2.62
N HIS A 82 33.75 -45.69 1.36
CA HIS A 82 35.00 -45.04 0.96
C HIS A 82 34.85 -43.50 1.07
N PRO A 83 35.87 -42.76 1.53
CA PRO A 83 35.78 -41.30 1.71
C PRO A 83 35.33 -40.53 0.46
N VAL A 84 35.69 -41.01 -0.73
CA VAL A 84 35.26 -40.42 -2.01
C VAL A 84 33.75 -40.51 -2.21
N GLU A 85 33.11 -41.62 -1.82
CA GLU A 85 31.65 -41.76 -1.93
C GLU A 85 30.92 -40.80 -0.99
N ILE A 86 31.46 -40.59 0.22
CA ILE A 86 30.92 -39.64 1.20
C ILE A 86 31.02 -38.21 0.63
N LEU A 87 32.14 -37.85 0.01
CA LEU A 87 32.31 -36.54 -0.64
C LEU A 87 31.34 -36.33 -1.80
N ILE A 88 31.07 -37.37 -2.61
CA ILE A 88 30.07 -37.30 -3.69
C ILE A 88 28.67 -37.04 -3.12
N TRP A 89 28.24 -37.80 -2.10
CA TRP A 89 26.93 -37.60 -1.47
C TRP A 89 26.81 -36.24 -0.81
N LEU A 90 27.86 -35.78 -0.13
CA LEU A 90 27.90 -34.45 0.49
C LEU A 90 27.78 -33.34 -0.57
N SER A 91 28.46 -33.48 -1.71
CA SER A 91 28.35 -32.55 -2.84
C SER A 91 26.95 -32.54 -3.45
N LEU A 92 26.34 -33.72 -3.65
CA LEU A 92 24.98 -33.84 -4.21
C LEU A 92 23.92 -33.23 -3.27
N VAL A 93 24.02 -33.52 -1.97
CA VAL A 93 23.15 -32.92 -0.95
C VAL A 93 23.35 -31.41 -0.88
N GLY A 94 24.60 -30.94 -0.87
CA GLY A 94 24.92 -29.52 -0.89
C GLY A 94 24.37 -28.80 -2.12
N ALA A 95 24.51 -29.40 -3.30
CA ALA A 95 23.94 -28.89 -4.55
C ALA A 95 22.40 -28.88 -4.52
N GLY A 96 21.78 -29.91 -3.94
CA GLY A 96 20.33 -29.98 -3.75
C GLY A 96 19.80 -28.89 -2.82
N ILE A 97 20.44 -28.68 -1.67
CA ILE A 97 20.10 -27.59 -0.73
C ILE A 97 20.29 -26.23 -1.43
N TYR A 98 21.42 -26.04 -2.12
CA TYR A 98 21.69 -24.80 -2.84
C TYR A 98 20.63 -24.52 -3.92
N GLY A 99 20.30 -25.52 -4.74
CA GLY A 99 19.26 -25.41 -5.77
C GLY A 99 17.88 -25.11 -5.19
N ALA A 100 17.48 -25.81 -4.13
CA ALA A 100 16.21 -25.58 -3.44
C ALA A 100 16.14 -24.16 -2.86
N CYS A 101 17.20 -23.67 -2.22
CA CYS A 101 17.27 -22.32 -1.65
C CYS A 101 17.20 -21.24 -2.73
N ILE A 102 17.97 -21.38 -3.82
CA ILE A 102 17.99 -20.39 -4.92
C ILE A 102 16.62 -20.30 -5.58
N LEU A 103 16.00 -21.43 -5.92
CA LEU A 103 14.68 -21.43 -6.57
C LEU A 103 13.59 -20.96 -5.61
N SER A 104 13.64 -21.34 -4.33
CA SER A 104 12.69 -20.86 -3.32
C SER A 104 12.81 -19.35 -3.12
N SER A 105 14.04 -18.82 -3.11
CA SER A 105 14.28 -17.38 -3.06
C SER A 105 13.76 -16.68 -4.31
N ALA A 106 13.95 -17.24 -5.50
CA ALA A 106 13.42 -16.67 -6.73
C ALA A 106 11.87 -16.64 -6.74
N THR A 107 11.24 -17.71 -6.25
CA THR A 107 9.80 -17.78 -6.05
C THR A 107 9.30 -16.75 -5.04
N TRP A 108 10.01 -16.57 -3.92
CA TRP A 108 9.70 -15.54 -2.94
C TRP A 108 9.81 -14.13 -3.54
N THR A 109 10.88 -13.84 -4.28
CA THR A 109 11.03 -12.55 -4.97
C THR A 109 9.89 -12.31 -5.97
N ARG A 110 9.49 -13.33 -6.74
CA ARG A 110 8.34 -13.22 -7.65
C ARG A 110 7.05 -12.87 -6.91
N TYR A 111 6.79 -13.49 -5.76
CA TYR A 111 5.63 -13.16 -4.92
C TYR A 111 5.66 -11.73 -4.40
N GLN A 112 6.84 -11.23 -4.00
CA GLN A 112 6.97 -9.88 -3.48
C GLN A 112 6.88 -8.80 -4.56
N GLU A 113 7.42 -9.06 -5.74
CA GLU A 113 7.59 -8.02 -6.77
C GLU A 113 6.58 -8.11 -7.90
N ASN A 114 6.12 -9.32 -8.28
CA ASN A 114 5.29 -9.56 -9.46
C ASN A 114 4.16 -10.59 -9.24
N PRO A 115 3.25 -10.40 -8.26
CA PRO A 115 2.17 -11.35 -7.99
C PRO A 115 0.91 -11.19 -8.87
N THR A 116 0.79 -10.09 -9.62
CA THR A 116 -0.41 -9.76 -10.40
C THR A 116 -0.15 -9.68 -11.90
N VAL A 117 -1.17 -9.98 -12.70
CA VAL A 117 -1.20 -9.74 -14.16
C VAL A 117 -2.34 -8.80 -14.52
N VAL A 118 -2.15 -8.01 -15.57
CA VAL A 118 -3.23 -7.23 -16.19
C VAL A 118 -3.59 -7.87 -17.53
N SER A 119 -4.85 -8.25 -17.68
CA SER A 119 -5.42 -8.80 -18.91
C SER A 119 -6.48 -7.85 -19.48
N MET A 120 -6.87 -8.10 -20.73
CA MET A 120 -7.86 -7.28 -21.43
C MET A 120 -9.13 -8.10 -21.64
N GLU A 121 -10.25 -7.59 -21.14
CA GLU A 121 -11.57 -8.14 -21.42
C GLU A 121 -12.25 -7.31 -22.51
N ARG A 122 -12.89 -7.98 -23.48
CA ARG A 122 -13.55 -7.34 -24.64
C ARG A 122 -15.06 -7.57 -24.71
N ASP A 123 -15.60 -8.33 -23.77
CA ASP A 123 -17.03 -8.63 -23.73
C ASP A 123 -17.85 -7.47 -23.15
N ARG A 124 -17.95 -6.38 -23.92
CA ARG A 124 -18.53 -5.11 -23.45
C ARG A 124 -19.96 -5.17 -22.90
N PHE A 125 -20.69 -6.24 -23.17
CA PHE A 125 -22.04 -6.46 -22.65
C PHE A 125 -22.07 -7.22 -21.32
N ALA A 126 -20.91 -7.68 -20.83
CA ALA A 126 -20.79 -8.38 -19.56
C ALA A 126 -20.61 -7.44 -18.35
N TRP A 127 -20.51 -6.12 -18.57
CA TRP A 127 -20.29 -5.16 -17.49
C TRP A 127 -21.00 -3.83 -17.69
N ASN A 128 -21.29 -3.18 -16.55
CA ASN A 128 -21.71 -1.79 -16.53
C ASN A 128 -20.49 -0.88 -16.36
N THR A 129 -20.49 0.25 -17.06
CA THR A 129 -19.43 1.27 -16.97
C THR A 129 -19.92 2.39 -16.07
N SER A 130 -19.08 2.90 -15.16
CA SER A 130 -19.47 4.09 -14.39
C SER A 130 -19.71 5.24 -15.38
N PHE A 131 -20.74 6.04 -15.13
CA PHE A 131 -20.87 7.31 -15.81
C PHE A 131 -19.75 8.27 -15.33
N PRO A 132 -19.22 9.15 -16.19
CA PRO A 132 -18.17 10.07 -15.80
C PRO A 132 -18.55 10.98 -14.63
N ALA A 133 -17.71 11.01 -13.61
CA ALA A 133 -17.83 12.00 -12.54
C ALA A 133 -17.36 13.36 -13.07
N ALA A 134 -18.01 14.42 -12.60
CA ALA A 134 -17.69 15.78 -13.02
C ALA A 134 -17.68 16.70 -11.81
N THR A 135 -16.56 17.38 -11.59
CA THR A 135 -16.47 18.46 -10.61
C THR A 135 -16.59 19.79 -11.34
N ILE A 136 -17.60 20.58 -10.97
CA ILE A 136 -17.96 21.86 -11.58
C ILE A 136 -17.64 22.96 -10.58
N CYS A 137 -16.79 23.89 -10.98
CA CYS A 137 -16.36 25.01 -10.16
C CYS A 137 -16.87 26.31 -10.78
N PRO A 138 -17.77 27.07 -10.12
CA PRO A 138 -18.24 28.34 -10.65
C PRO A 138 -17.10 29.37 -10.71
N SER A 139 -17.12 30.23 -11.72
CA SER A 139 -16.15 31.33 -11.86
C SER A 139 -16.34 32.37 -10.75
N PHE A 140 -17.59 32.67 -10.40
CA PHE A 140 -17.88 33.50 -9.23
C PHE A 140 -17.81 32.64 -7.98
N LYS A 141 -16.92 33.02 -7.06
CA LYS A 141 -16.70 32.30 -5.81
C LYS A 141 -17.55 32.85 -4.66
N VAL A 142 -17.97 34.12 -4.78
CA VAL A 142 -18.70 34.86 -3.74
C VAL A 142 -20.01 35.38 -4.29
N ASN A 143 -21.08 35.29 -3.49
CA ASN A 143 -22.34 35.97 -3.74
C ASN A 143 -22.26 37.42 -3.23
N ASP A 144 -22.45 38.38 -4.14
CA ASP A 144 -22.34 39.81 -3.83
C ASP A 144 -23.38 40.31 -2.81
N GLU A 145 -24.60 39.76 -2.82
CA GLU A 145 -25.66 40.14 -1.89
C GLU A 145 -25.33 39.66 -0.47
N LEU A 146 -24.90 38.40 -0.33
CA LEU A 146 -24.46 37.85 0.95
C LEU A 146 -23.24 38.60 1.49
N LEU A 147 -22.30 38.96 0.62
CA LEU A 147 -21.14 39.76 0.97
C LEU A 147 -21.53 41.16 1.47
N ASN A 148 -22.45 41.85 0.79
CA ASN A 148 -22.93 43.16 1.23
C ASN A 148 -23.63 43.08 2.59
N ASN A 149 -24.45 42.05 2.80
CA ASN A 149 -25.13 41.81 4.08
C ASN A 149 -24.15 41.48 5.21
N PHE A 150 -23.11 40.69 4.93
CA PHE A 150 -22.04 40.39 5.88
C PHE A 150 -21.29 41.68 6.26
N LEU A 151 -20.84 42.46 5.28
CA LEU A 151 -20.13 43.73 5.50
C LEU A 151 -20.98 44.76 6.27
N ALA A 152 -22.30 44.77 6.07
CA ALA A 152 -23.21 45.66 6.81
C ALA A 152 -23.22 45.31 8.32
N LYS A 153 -23.26 44.02 8.65
CA LYS A 153 -23.31 43.51 10.04
C LYS A 153 -21.97 43.59 10.77
N THR A 154 -20.85 43.46 10.06
CA THR A 154 -19.53 43.45 10.70
C THR A 154 -19.09 44.87 11.05
N GLU A 155 -18.76 45.09 12.32
CA GLU A 155 -18.20 46.35 12.82
C GLU A 155 -16.68 46.38 12.57
N VAL A 156 -16.29 46.86 11.39
CA VAL A 156 -14.88 46.95 11.01
C VAL A 156 -14.53 48.33 10.47
N LYS A 157 -13.30 48.79 10.75
CA LYS A 157 -12.81 50.11 10.35
C LYS A 157 -12.77 50.32 8.84
N ASN A 158 -12.38 49.29 8.07
CA ASN A 158 -12.24 49.39 6.61
C ASN A 158 -13.01 48.28 5.87
N LYS A 159 -14.31 48.51 5.66
CA LYS A 159 -15.21 47.58 4.94
C LYS A 159 -14.80 47.37 3.47
N THR A 160 -14.21 48.38 2.83
CA THR A 160 -13.74 48.28 1.44
C THR A 160 -12.54 47.33 1.33
N ALA A 161 -11.57 47.45 2.23
CA ALA A 161 -10.44 46.53 2.28
C ALA A 161 -10.90 45.10 2.59
N LEU A 162 -11.83 44.93 3.53
CA LEU A 162 -12.41 43.63 3.84
C LEU A 162 -13.13 43.01 2.63
N ARG A 163 -13.90 43.80 1.87
CA ARG A 163 -14.56 43.34 0.64
C ARG A 163 -13.56 42.76 -0.36
N HIS A 164 -12.51 43.53 -0.67
CA HIS A 164 -11.49 43.10 -1.63
C HIS A 164 -10.70 41.88 -1.13
N PHE A 165 -10.39 41.84 0.17
CA PHE A 165 -9.76 40.69 0.79
C PHE A 165 -10.60 39.42 0.62
N LEU A 166 -11.88 39.43 1.01
CA LEU A 166 -12.76 38.26 0.94
C LEU A 166 -12.93 37.73 -0.49
N ILE A 167 -13.03 38.63 -1.48
CA ILE A 167 -13.08 38.25 -2.91
C ILE A 167 -11.76 37.59 -3.33
N SER A 168 -10.61 38.18 -2.97
CA SER A 168 -9.29 37.62 -3.29
C SER A 168 -9.02 36.29 -2.57
N LEU A 169 -9.52 36.14 -1.35
CA LEU A 169 -9.41 34.94 -0.52
C LEU A 169 -10.24 33.78 -1.09
N ALA A 170 -11.46 34.06 -1.56
CA ALA A 170 -12.33 33.06 -2.17
C ALA A 170 -11.76 32.48 -3.48
N GLY A 171 -10.97 33.27 -4.20
CA GLY A 171 -10.23 32.85 -5.39
C GLY A 171 -8.82 32.33 -5.11
N ALA A 172 -8.41 32.22 -3.84
CA ALA A 172 -7.05 31.86 -3.47
C ALA A 172 -6.81 30.36 -3.61
N GLY A 173 -5.86 29.99 -4.44
CA GLY A 173 -5.32 28.64 -4.57
C GLY A 173 -3.85 28.67 -4.91
N TYR A 174 -3.22 27.50 -5.13
CA TYR A 174 -1.78 27.43 -5.42
C TYR A 174 -1.34 28.25 -6.63
N LYS A 175 -2.26 28.58 -7.55
CA LYS A 175 -1.97 29.41 -8.73
C LYS A 175 -2.06 30.92 -8.45
N THR A 176 -2.78 31.34 -7.41
CA THR A 176 -3.26 32.72 -7.19
C THR A 176 -2.98 33.24 -5.78
N PHE A 177 -2.23 32.52 -4.94
CA PHE A 177 -1.91 32.97 -3.57
C PHE A 177 -1.19 34.33 -3.52
N ASP A 178 -0.46 34.71 -4.56
CA ASP A 178 0.18 36.02 -4.72
C ASP A 178 -0.82 37.18 -4.91
N GLN A 179 -2.07 36.88 -5.28
CA GLN A 179 -3.12 37.87 -5.53
C GLN A 179 -3.94 38.18 -4.27
N VAL A 180 -3.71 37.48 -3.17
CA VAL A 180 -4.48 37.67 -1.92
C VAL A 180 -4.09 38.97 -1.27
N ILE A 181 -5.09 39.83 -1.06
CA ILE A 181 -4.88 41.18 -0.52
C ILE A 181 -4.61 41.09 0.99
N PRO A 182 -3.58 41.79 1.52
CA PRO A 182 -3.31 41.80 2.96
C PRO A 182 -4.47 42.33 3.79
N TYR A 183 -4.93 41.52 4.74
CA TYR A 183 -5.92 41.89 5.73
C TYR A 183 -5.75 41.00 6.96
N PHE A 184 -5.54 41.60 8.14
CA PHE A 184 -5.06 40.89 9.33
C PHE A 184 -6.05 40.90 10.50
N GLU A 185 -7.21 41.51 10.34
CA GLU A 185 -8.21 41.59 11.42
C GLU A 185 -9.05 40.31 11.57
N ILE A 186 -9.00 39.40 10.58
CA ILE A 186 -9.70 38.10 10.62
C ILE A 186 -8.68 36.98 10.86
N PRO A 187 -8.87 36.13 11.90
CA PRO A 187 -8.05 34.95 12.13
C PRO A 187 -8.15 33.95 10.98
N SER A 188 -7.05 33.29 10.63
CA SER A 188 -7.01 32.37 9.48
C SER A 188 -7.88 31.12 9.68
N GLU A 189 -8.15 30.72 10.92
CA GLU A 189 -9.04 29.59 11.22
C GLU A 189 -10.50 29.86 10.79
N GLN A 190 -10.90 31.12 10.67
CA GLN A 190 -12.27 31.49 10.31
C GLN A 190 -12.48 31.63 8.79
N PHE A 191 -11.41 31.60 7.99
CA PHE A 191 -11.47 31.85 6.56
C PHE A 191 -12.48 30.95 5.85
N MET A 192 -12.35 29.62 5.98
CA MET A 192 -13.23 28.68 5.28
C MET A 192 -14.69 28.80 5.73
N GLY A 193 -14.93 29.03 7.03
CA GLY A 193 -16.28 29.23 7.57
C GLY A 193 -16.97 30.47 6.98
N ILE A 194 -16.24 31.59 6.84
CA ILE A 194 -16.74 32.80 6.20
C ILE A 194 -16.98 32.57 4.70
N LEU A 195 -16.05 31.90 4.01
CA LEU A 195 -16.20 31.59 2.58
C LEU A 195 -17.43 30.71 2.31
N LEU A 196 -17.75 29.76 3.19
CA LEU A 196 -18.95 28.93 3.08
C LEU A 196 -20.25 29.72 3.27
N GLN A 197 -20.23 30.79 4.08
CA GLN A 197 -21.40 31.69 4.24
C GLN A 197 -21.56 32.64 3.05
N LEU A 198 -20.46 33.01 2.41
CA LEU A 198 -20.40 33.96 1.30
C LEU A 198 -20.43 33.29 -0.07
N GLN A 199 -20.41 31.96 -0.12
CA GLN A 199 -20.30 31.19 -1.35
C GLN A 199 -21.35 31.63 -2.38
N PHE A 200 -20.98 31.51 -3.66
CA PHE A 200 -21.94 31.70 -4.73
C PHE A 200 -23.10 30.69 -4.61
N ASP A 201 -24.34 31.17 -4.77
CA ASP A 201 -25.50 30.30 -4.70
C ASP A 201 -25.59 29.48 -5.99
N PHE A 202 -25.31 28.19 -5.85
CA PHE A 202 -25.26 27.25 -6.95
C PHE A 202 -26.23 26.12 -6.63
N THR A 203 -27.42 26.20 -7.21
CA THR A 203 -28.48 25.17 -7.12
C THR A 203 -28.68 24.47 -8.46
N PRO A 204 -27.66 23.72 -8.93
CA PRO A 204 -27.72 23.05 -10.21
C PRO A 204 -28.75 21.91 -10.16
N SER A 205 -29.60 21.82 -11.18
CA SER A 205 -30.42 20.63 -11.40
C SER A 205 -29.73 19.71 -12.39
N VAL A 206 -29.49 18.46 -11.99
CA VAL A 206 -28.96 17.45 -12.91
C VAL A 206 -30.13 16.70 -13.51
N SER A 207 -30.29 16.80 -14.83
CA SER A 207 -31.13 15.88 -15.59
C SER A 207 -30.25 14.87 -16.30
N ASN A 208 -30.68 13.63 -16.37
CA ASN A 208 -30.06 12.62 -17.22
C ASN A 208 -31.12 12.03 -18.16
N SER A 209 -30.68 11.50 -19.29
CA SER A 209 -31.54 10.72 -20.19
C SER A 209 -31.76 9.28 -19.73
N GLY A 210 -31.27 8.91 -18.54
CA GLY A 210 -31.27 7.54 -18.04
C GLY A 210 -32.69 7.01 -17.75
N ILE A 211 -32.87 5.70 -17.95
CA ILE A 211 -34.14 4.96 -17.83
C ILE A 211 -34.71 4.97 -16.40
N HIS A 212 -33.93 5.38 -15.40
CA HIS A 212 -34.35 5.38 -14.00
C HIS A 212 -34.58 6.79 -13.48
N GLY A 213 -35.81 7.11 -13.07
CA GLY A 213 -36.24 8.39 -12.49
C GLY A 213 -35.62 8.78 -11.13
N TYR A 214 -34.36 8.41 -10.89
CA TYR A 214 -33.60 8.84 -9.73
C TYR A 214 -33.12 10.28 -9.94
N LYS A 215 -33.41 11.15 -8.96
CA LYS A 215 -32.80 12.47 -8.88
C LYS A 215 -31.39 12.32 -8.34
N TYR A 216 -30.40 12.62 -9.18
CA TYR A 216 -29.02 12.72 -8.74
C TYR A 216 -28.74 14.16 -8.31
N PHE A 217 -27.92 14.30 -7.27
CA PHE A 217 -27.55 15.59 -6.71
C PHE A 217 -26.06 15.84 -6.90
N LEU A 218 -25.71 17.12 -6.92
CA LEU A 218 -24.33 17.56 -6.93
C LEU A 218 -23.86 17.72 -5.48
N GLU A 219 -22.81 16.98 -5.12
CA GLU A 219 -22.23 17.05 -3.79
C GLU A 219 -21.33 18.29 -3.70
N LYS A 220 -21.59 19.17 -2.74
CA LYS A 220 -20.72 20.33 -2.50
C LYS A 220 -19.39 19.82 -1.93
N THR A 221 -18.29 20.19 -2.57
CA THR A 221 -16.95 19.74 -2.17
C THR A 221 -15.98 20.92 -2.10
N ILE A 222 -15.11 20.90 -1.10
CA ILE A 222 -14.03 21.87 -0.94
C ILE A 222 -12.81 21.33 -1.71
N THR A 223 -12.28 22.13 -2.63
CA THR A 223 -11.16 21.76 -3.49
C THR A 223 -10.05 22.80 -3.46
N GLU A 224 -8.91 22.50 -4.09
CA GLU A 224 -7.82 23.47 -4.27
C GLU A 224 -8.16 24.62 -5.25
N MET A 225 -9.34 24.56 -5.89
CA MET A 225 -9.92 25.59 -6.78
C MET A 225 -11.04 26.37 -6.08
N GLY A 226 -11.25 26.13 -4.78
CA GLY A 226 -12.34 26.68 -3.97
C GLY A 226 -13.53 25.74 -3.84
N ILE A 227 -14.70 26.30 -3.54
CA ILE A 227 -15.95 25.55 -3.37
C ILE A 227 -16.47 25.14 -4.75
N CYS A 228 -16.59 23.84 -4.96
CA CYS A 228 -17.06 23.24 -6.21
C CYS A 228 -18.15 22.21 -5.92
N TYR A 229 -18.70 21.63 -6.98
CA TYR A 229 -19.84 20.73 -6.92
C TYR A 229 -19.58 19.53 -7.79
N THR A 230 -19.65 18.33 -7.21
CA THR A 230 -19.24 17.10 -7.86
C THR A 230 -20.41 16.16 -8.10
N PHE A 231 -20.51 15.68 -9.33
CA PHE A 231 -21.48 14.68 -9.76
C PHE A 231 -20.82 13.30 -9.77
N ASN A 232 -21.56 12.28 -9.34
CA ASN A 232 -21.20 10.86 -9.49
C ASN A 232 -19.81 10.46 -8.96
N SER A 233 -19.37 11.07 -7.86
CA SER A 233 -18.15 10.68 -7.15
C SER A 233 -18.48 10.06 -5.80
N ASN A 234 -17.89 8.90 -5.52
CA ASN A 234 -17.99 8.24 -4.22
C ASN A 234 -17.12 8.93 -3.16
N LEU A 235 -16.14 9.74 -3.59
CA LEU A 235 -15.16 10.34 -2.71
C LEU A 235 -15.45 11.82 -2.39
N ALA A 236 -16.23 12.52 -3.22
CA ALA A 236 -16.51 13.95 -3.05
C ALA A 236 -17.11 14.30 -1.68
N VAL A 237 -17.93 13.41 -1.12
CA VAL A 237 -18.56 13.57 0.20
C VAL A 237 -17.54 13.71 1.33
N TYR A 238 -16.37 13.07 1.22
CA TYR A 238 -15.34 13.16 2.27
C TYR A 238 -14.63 14.52 2.31
N ASN A 239 -14.79 15.33 1.26
CA ASN A 239 -14.35 16.72 1.20
C ASN A 239 -15.54 17.70 1.30
N SER A 240 -16.72 17.23 1.68
CA SER A 240 -17.88 18.12 1.84
C SER A 240 -17.86 18.84 3.19
N PRO A 241 -18.36 20.09 3.25
CA PRO A 241 -18.43 20.82 4.52
C PRO A 241 -19.27 20.09 5.58
N SER A 242 -20.38 19.46 5.17
CA SER A 242 -21.27 18.72 6.06
C SER A 242 -20.58 17.51 6.71
N TYR A 243 -19.73 16.80 5.96
CA TYR A 243 -18.95 15.70 6.50
C TYR A 243 -17.88 16.17 7.48
N TRP A 244 -17.21 17.30 7.17
CA TRP A 244 -16.19 17.89 8.05
C TRP A 244 -16.78 18.45 9.34
N GLU A 245 -17.94 19.11 9.28
CA GLU A 245 -18.67 19.63 10.45
C GLU A 245 -19.09 18.51 11.40
N GLY A 246 -19.46 17.34 10.87
CA GLY A 246 -19.78 16.15 11.66
C GLY A 246 -18.57 15.53 12.38
N ASN A 247 -17.35 16.03 12.13
CA ASN A 247 -16.09 15.53 12.68
C ASN A 247 -15.92 14.00 12.55
N SER A 248 -16.38 13.44 11.43
CA SER A 248 -16.38 12.00 11.16
C SER A 248 -15.11 11.55 10.43
N TRP A 249 -14.65 10.34 10.75
CA TRP A 249 -13.63 9.60 9.97
C TRP A 249 -14.13 8.21 9.56
N TYR A 250 -15.42 7.93 9.69
CA TYR A 250 -15.98 6.65 9.27
C TYR A 250 -16.27 6.66 7.77
N LEU A 251 -16.04 5.50 7.14
CA LEU A 251 -16.47 5.26 5.77
C LEU A 251 -17.99 5.33 5.71
N LEU A 252 -18.50 6.15 4.80
CA LEU A 252 -19.91 6.19 4.49
C LEU A 252 -20.25 4.99 3.59
N PRO A 253 -21.46 4.43 3.71
CA PRO A 253 -21.92 3.44 2.74
C PRO A 253 -21.82 4.04 1.34
N GLU A 254 -21.31 3.26 0.39
CA GLU A 254 -21.14 3.74 -0.98
C GLU A 254 -22.47 4.27 -1.51
N ASN A 255 -22.46 5.54 -1.93
CA ASN A 255 -23.60 6.11 -2.62
C ASN A 255 -23.76 5.38 -3.96
N ARG A 256 -25.00 5.22 -4.44
CA ARG A 256 -25.22 4.54 -5.72
C ARG A 256 -24.68 5.41 -6.84
N THR A 257 -23.48 5.06 -7.32
CA THR A 257 -22.92 5.61 -8.54
C THR A 257 -23.84 5.32 -9.71
N PHE A 258 -23.98 6.30 -10.59
CA PHE A 258 -24.66 6.15 -11.84
C PHE A 258 -23.77 5.32 -12.76
N TYR A 259 -24.24 4.12 -13.09
CA TYR A 259 -23.63 3.24 -14.08
C TYR A 259 -24.49 3.22 -15.35
N VAL A 260 -23.83 3.00 -16.48
CA VAL A 260 -24.43 2.91 -17.80
C VAL A 260 -24.00 1.62 -18.49
N HIS A 261 -24.90 1.05 -19.28
CA HIS A 261 -24.68 -0.16 -20.05
C HIS A 261 -24.76 0.17 -21.56
N PRO A 262 -24.02 -0.52 -22.44
CA PRO A 262 -24.06 -0.24 -23.88
C PRO A 262 -25.45 -0.37 -24.53
N LEU A 263 -26.39 -1.03 -23.87
CA LEU A 263 -27.79 -1.17 -24.33
C LEU A 263 -28.67 0.03 -23.96
N ASP A 264 -28.20 0.97 -23.13
CA ASP A 264 -28.96 2.13 -22.69
C ASP A 264 -29.03 3.24 -23.76
N GLY A 265 -28.30 3.09 -24.87
CA GLY A 265 -28.19 4.12 -25.91
C GLY A 265 -27.36 5.32 -25.47
N GLU A 266 -27.69 6.52 -25.94
CA GLU A 266 -26.94 7.74 -25.60
C GLU A 266 -27.36 8.27 -24.22
N VAL A 267 -26.42 8.21 -23.26
CA VAL A 267 -26.63 8.73 -21.91
C VAL A 267 -25.80 9.99 -21.70
N PHE A 268 -26.46 11.06 -21.27
CA PHE A 268 -25.84 12.32 -20.91
C PHE A 268 -26.38 12.84 -19.57
N ALA A 269 -25.58 13.66 -18.92
CA ALA A 269 -25.98 14.48 -17.78
C ALA A 269 -25.96 15.95 -18.20
N ASN A 270 -26.99 16.69 -17.79
CA ASN A 270 -27.10 18.11 -18.05
C ASN A 270 -27.19 18.89 -16.74
N VAL A 271 -26.48 20.00 -16.68
CA VAL A 271 -26.67 21.07 -15.71
C VAL A 271 -27.12 22.31 -16.47
N VAL A 272 -28.25 22.87 -16.06
CA VAL A 272 -28.90 23.97 -16.78
C VAL A 272 -29.07 25.22 -15.93
N ASN A 273 -29.20 26.37 -16.61
CA ASN A 273 -29.53 27.67 -16.04
C ASN A 273 -28.52 28.16 -14.99
N MET A 274 -27.22 28.01 -15.29
CA MET A 274 -26.15 28.56 -14.46
C MET A 274 -26.01 30.06 -14.77
N SER A 275 -25.96 30.90 -13.73
CA SER A 275 -25.85 32.36 -13.87
C SER A 275 -24.40 32.86 -13.99
N THR A 276 -23.43 31.95 -14.11
CA THR A 276 -21.99 32.24 -14.19
C THR A 276 -21.30 31.35 -15.20
N GLY A 277 -20.10 31.76 -15.63
CA GLY A 277 -19.13 30.83 -16.21
C GLY A 277 -18.67 29.79 -15.19
N PHE A 278 -17.98 28.76 -15.66
CA PHE A 278 -17.52 27.66 -14.83
C PHE A 278 -16.34 26.90 -15.45
N ASP A 279 -15.59 26.20 -14.60
CA ASP A 279 -14.64 25.17 -14.98
C ASP A 279 -15.23 23.78 -14.68
N ILE A 280 -15.09 22.84 -15.62
CA ILE A 280 -15.44 21.43 -15.43
C ILE A 280 -14.19 20.55 -15.45
N TYR A 281 -14.10 19.64 -14.49
CA TYR A 281 -13.06 18.64 -14.36
C TYR A 281 -13.69 17.25 -14.39
N LEU A 282 -13.25 16.38 -15.29
CA LEU A 282 -13.83 15.06 -15.53
C LEU A 282 -12.91 13.99 -14.96
N HIS A 283 -13.47 13.06 -14.19
CA HIS A 283 -12.70 12.05 -13.47
C HIS A 283 -13.50 10.77 -13.19
N GLY A 284 -12.81 9.74 -12.70
CA GLY A 284 -13.43 8.51 -12.22
C GLY A 284 -14.28 8.71 -10.96
N PRO A 285 -15.22 7.79 -10.66
CA PRO A 285 -16.06 7.87 -9.47
C PRO A 285 -15.27 7.72 -8.15
N PHE A 286 -14.15 7.00 -8.18
CA PHE A 286 -13.23 6.81 -7.05
C PHE A 286 -12.02 7.75 -7.11
N GLU A 287 -12.22 8.94 -7.67
CA GLU A 287 -11.19 9.97 -7.76
C GLU A 287 -11.77 11.35 -7.46
N VAL A 288 -10.89 12.29 -7.11
CA VAL A 288 -11.20 13.71 -6.88
C VAL A 288 -10.30 14.59 -7.74
N VAL A 289 -10.44 15.91 -7.60
CA VAL A 289 -9.70 16.90 -8.40
C VAL A 289 -8.71 17.68 -7.55
N ASP A 290 -7.56 18.01 -8.14
CA ASP A 290 -6.55 18.89 -7.55
C ASP A 290 -6.11 19.99 -8.54
N VAL A 291 -5.18 20.85 -8.10
CA VAL A 291 -4.67 21.94 -8.92
C VAL A 291 -4.01 21.50 -10.24
N ALA A 292 -3.58 20.24 -10.34
CA ALA A 292 -2.95 19.66 -11.51
C ALA A 292 -3.96 18.97 -12.45
N SER A 293 -5.21 18.78 -12.02
CA SER A 293 -6.30 18.29 -12.87
C SER A 293 -6.51 19.25 -14.06
N LYS A 294 -6.70 18.67 -15.24
CA LYS A 294 -7.03 19.42 -16.45
C LYS A 294 -8.52 19.71 -16.46
N GLY A 295 -8.87 20.99 -16.53
CA GLY A 295 -10.25 21.45 -16.62
C GLY A 295 -10.56 22.05 -17.98
N VAL A 296 -11.84 22.12 -18.30
CA VAL A 296 -12.39 22.87 -19.44
C VAL A 296 -13.14 24.06 -18.90
N TYR A 297 -12.85 25.25 -19.42
CA TYR A 297 -13.52 26.48 -19.06
C TYR A 297 -14.68 26.77 -20.01
N SER A 298 -15.83 27.19 -19.46
CA SER A 298 -16.97 27.73 -20.21
C SER A 298 -17.30 29.14 -19.72
N PRO A 299 -17.35 30.15 -20.60
CA PRO A 299 -17.79 31.49 -20.24
C PRO A 299 -19.27 31.54 -19.81
N ASN A 300 -19.67 32.69 -19.26
CA ASN A 300 -21.08 32.95 -18.98
C ASN A 300 -21.90 33.04 -20.28
N GLY A 301 -23.16 32.60 -20.26
CA GLY A 301 -24.06 32.62 -21.42
C GLY A 301 -23.65 31.68 -22.54
N HIS A 302 -23.07 30.52 -22.20
CA HIS A 302 -22.65 29.51 -23.18
C HIS A 302 -23.20 28.12 -22.83
N PHE A 303 -23.51 27.33 -23.85
CA PHE A 303 -23.79 25.91 -23.75
C PHE A 303 -22.55 25.10 -24.13
N LEU A 304 -21.97 24.40 -23.15
CA LEU A 304 -20.82 23.51 -23.34
C LEU A 304 -21.32 22.06 -23.44
N GLN A 305 -20.93 21.36 -24.50
CA GLN A 305 -21.14 19.92 -24.68
C GLN A 305 -19.78 19.21 -24.69
N VAL A 306 -19.63 18.17 -23.87
CA VAL A 306 -18.38 17.39 -23.75
C VAL A 306 -18.66 15.90 -23.96
N TYR A 307 -17.98 15.30 -24.93
CA TYR A 307 -18.09 13.87 -25.20
C TYR A 307 -16.81 13.14 -24.79
N LEU A 308 -17.01 12.03 -24.09
CA LEU A 308 -15.94 11.31 -23.41
C LEU A 308 -15.80 9.88 -23.92
N SER A 309 -14.57 9.38 -23.92
CA SER A 309 -14.27 7.94 -23.96
C SER A 309 -13.67 7.54 -22.62
N GLY A 310 -13.94 6.30 -22.18
CA GLY A 310 -13.45 5.80 -20.90
C GLY A 310 -12.59 4.55 -21.08
N LEU A 311 -11.48 4.47 -20.35
CA LEU A 311 -10.74 3.22 -20.16
C LEU A 311 -10.84 2.83 -18.69
N THR A 312 -11.45 1.68 -18.42
CA THR A 312 -11.62 1.16 -17.07
C THR A 312 -10.54 0.14 -16.75
N ILE A 313 -10.03 0.19 -15.52
CA ILE A 313 -9.25 -0.88 -14.90
C ILE A 313 -9.94 -1.28 -13.60
N PHE A 314 -10.19 -2.57 -13.45
CA PHE A 314 -10.68 -3.12 -12.19
C PHE A 314 -9.73 -4.20 -11.70
N THR A 315 -9.62 -4.31 -10.39
CA THR A 315 -8.81 -5.31 -9.72
C THR A 315 -9.74 -6.26 -8.99
N THR A 316 -9.50 -7.57 -9.10
CA THR A 316 -10.33 -8.57 -8.41
C THR A 316 -10.14 -8.54 -6.90
N ASP A 317 -11.18 -8.96 -6.17
CA ASP A 317 -11.22 -8.90 -4.71
C ASP A 317 -10.12 -9.73 -4.04
N SER A 318 -9.65 -10.80 -4.70
CA SER A 318 -8.52 -11.60 -4.23
C SER A 318 -7.22 -10.79 -4.06
N ALA A 319 -7.10 -9.65 -4.72
CA ALA A 319 -5.94 -8.76 -4.59
C ALA A 319 -5.88 -8.04 -3.24
N HIS A 320 -6.95 -8.00 -2.44
CA HIS A 320 -6.90 -7.50 -1.06
C HIS A 320 -5.99 -8.35 -0.16
N ALA A 321 -5.75 -9.62 -0.52
CA ALA A 321 -4.80 -10.47 0.21
C ALA A 321 -3.34 -10.05 0.01
N LEU A 322 -3.04 -9.18 -0.96
CA LEU A 322 -1.70 -8.66 -1.24
C LEU A 322 -1.52 -7.28 -0.61
N ALA A 323 -0.32 -6.98 -0.13
CA ALA A 323 0.00 -5.65 0.34
C ALA A 323 0.02 -4.63 -0.82
N PRO A 324 -0.31 -3.35 -0.59
CA PRO A 324 -0.24 -2.30 -1.61
C PRO A 324 1.13 -2.21 -2.31
N SER A 325 2.22 -2.48 -1.58
CA SER A 325 3.58 -2.50 -2.12
C SER A 325 3.86 -3.66 -3.08
N GLN A 326 3.15 -4.80 -2.94
CA GLN A 326 3.26 -5.95 -3.83
C GLN A 326 2.44 -5.74 -5.11
N ARG A 327 1.20 -5.27 -4.98
CA ARG A 327 0.26 -5.05 -6.11
C ARG A 327 0.40 -3.69 -6.81
N LYS A 328 1.23 -2.80 -6.28
CA LYS A 328 1.55 -1.46 -6.82
C LYS A 328 0.33 -0.56 -7.06
N CYS A 329 -0.77 -0.81 -6.36
CA CYS A 329 -1.97 0.02 -6.35
C CYS A 329 -2.60 -0.05 -4.97
N ARG A 330 -3.54 0.85 -4.68
CA ARG A 330 -4.29 0.85 -3.41
C ARG A 330 -5.79 0.99 -3.65
N PHE A 331 -6.59 0.33 -2.82
CA PHE A 331 -8.05 0.47 -2.84
C PHE A 331 -8.49 1.67 -2.01
N HIS A 332 -9.71 2.16 -2.25
CA HIS A 332 -10.20 3.40 -1.63
C HIS A 332 -10.45 3.26 -0.12
N ASP A 333 -10.72 2.05 0.35
CA ASP A 333 -10.95 1.66 1.74
C ASP A 333 -9.65 1.42 2.54
N GLU A 334 -8.50 1.36 1.86
CA GLU A 334 -7.18 1.16 2.48
C GLU A 334 -6.42 2.48 2.75
N SER A 335 -7.13 3.49 3.27
CA SER A 335 -6.52 4.80 3.52
C SER A 335 -5.47 4.77 4.62
N ASP A 336 -4.30 5.35 4.33
CA ASP A 336 -3.27 5.73 5.29
C ASP A 336 -3.14 7.26 5.44
N LEU A 337 -4.09 8.00 4.86
CA LEU A 337 -4.10 9.45 4.87
C LEU A 337 -4.64 9.97 6.20
N ARG A 338 -4.10 11.10 6.67
CA ARG A 338 -4.54 11.78 7.89
C ARG A 338 -5.77 12.67 7.67
N HIS A 339 -5.80 13.37 6.54
CA HIS A 339 -6.85 14.34 6.22
C HIS A 339 -8.12 13.68 5.65
N SER A 340 -8.03 12.42 5.19
CA SER A 340 -9.13 11.70 4.56
C SER A 340 -9.17 10.24 5.02
N PRO A 341 -10.35 9.72 5.41
CA PRO A 341 -10.52 8.30 5.75
C PRO A 341 -10.54 7.39 4.52
N VAL A 342 -10.62 7.96 3.31
CA VAL A 342 -10.55 7.24 2.03
C VAL A 342 -9.29 7.58 1.27
N TYR A 343 -8.81 6.61 0.51
CA TYR A 343 -7.68 6.75 -0.39
C TYR A 343 -8.13 7.06 -1.82
N SER A 344 -7.45 8.01 -2.44
CA SER A 344 -7.31 8.07 -3.89
C SER A 344 -5.92 8.59 -4.23
N TYR A 345 -5.48 8.39 -5.47
CA TYR A 345 -4.21 8.92 -5.93
C TYR A 345 -4.15 10.44 -5.77
N VAL A 346 -5.23 11.16 -6.10
CA VAL A 346 -5.28 12.62 -5.96
C VAL A 346 -5.35 13.05 -4.50
N LEU A 347 -6.13 12.37 -3.64
CA LEU A 347 -6.17 12.66 -2.20
C LEU A 347 -4.80 12.48 -1.54
N CYS A 348 -4.05 11.43 -1.91
CA CYS A 348 -2.67 11.23 -1.45
C CYS A 348 -1.76 12.39 -1.90
N ARG A 349 -1.91 12.84 -3.15
CA ARG A 349 -1.14 13.99 -3.66
C ARG A 349 -1.51 15.29 -2.94
N MET A 350 -2.78 15.51 -2.65
CA MET A 350 -3.27 16.65 -1.87
C MET A 350 -2.67 16.67 -0.45
N GLU A 351 -2.68 15.55 0.27
CA GLU A 351 -2.06 15.45 1.60
C GLU A 351 -0.54 15.64 1.55
N CYS A 352 0.13 15.08 0.55
CA CYS A 352 1.55 15.32 0.34
C CYS A 352 1.85 16.81 0.10
N ARG A 353 1.00 17.49 -0.68
CA ARG A 353 1.11 18.93 -0.94
C ARG A 353 0.89 19.76 0.31
N ALA A 354 -0.14 19.45 1.11
CA ALA A 354 -0.40 20.09 2.39
C ALA A 354 0.79 19.90 3.36
N SER A 355 1.35 18.68 3.41
CA SER A 355 2.54 18.38 4.20
C SER A 355 3.77 19.18 3.73
N LEU A 356 3.93 19.37 2.43
CA LEU A 356 5.01 20.19 1.86
C LEU A 356 4.81 21.68 2.16
N ALA A 357 3.58 22.19 2.04
CA ALA A 357 3.22 23.55 2.40
C ALA A 357 3.57 23.85 3.87
N LYS A 358 3.22 22.92 4.78
CA LYS A 358 3.57 23.00 6.20
C LYS A 358 5.09 23.01 6.44
N ARG A 359 5.86 22.21 5.70
CA ARG A 359 7.34 22.19 5.83
C ARG A 359 8.00 23.47 5.33
N LEU A 360 7.51 24.04 4.24
CA LEU A 360 8.12 25.21 3.59
C LEU A 360 7.72 26.53 4.27
N CYS A 361 6.45 26.67 4.65
CA CYS A 361 5.88 27.93 5.14
C CYS A 361 5.23 27.81 6.53
N GLY A 362 5.26 26.65 7.18
CA GLY A 362 4.75 26.48 8.55
C GLY A 362 3.23 26.43 8.70
N CYS A 363 2.48 26.39 7.60
CA CYS A 363 1.02 26.46 7.59
C CYS A 363 0.41 25.58 6.48
N ILE A 364 -0.90 25.31 6.59
CA ILE A 364 -1.70 24.58 5.61
C ILE A 364 -2.81 25.49 5.06
N PRO A 365 -3.05 25.52 3.74
CA PRO A 365 -4.15 26.31 3.16
C PRO A 365 -5.53 26.02 3.76
N HIS A 366 -6.39 27.05 3.78
CA HIS A 366 -7.71 27.01 4.42
C HIS A 366 -8.72 26.02 3.81
N PHE A 367 -8.47 25.55 2.58
CA PHE A 367 -9.33 24.60 1.88
C PHE A 367 -9.00 23.12 2.15
N TYR A 368 -8.06 22.82 3.06
CA TYR A 368 -7.86 21.44 3.55
C TYR A 368 -8.58 21.25 4.88
N ARG A 369 -8.97 20.00 5.16
CA ARG A 369 -9.56 19.63 6.45
C ARG A 369 -8.58 19.93 7.58
N HIS A 370 -9.03 20.69 8.58
CA HIS A 370 -8.18 21.04 9.72
C HIS A 370 -7.95 19.83 10.64
N LEU A 371 -6.70 19.62 11.05
CA LEU A 371 -6.31 18.65 12.06
C LEU A 371 -5.67 19.35 13.26
N ASP A 372 -5.78 18.75 14.44
CA ASP A 372 -5.22 19.31 15.67
C ASP A 372 -3.71 19.54 15.55
N GLY A 373 -3.26 20.75 15.94
CA GLY A 373 -1.85 21.15 15.90
C GLY A 373 -1.37 21.64 14.53
N GLU A 374 -2.25 21.81 13.55
CA GLU A 374 -1.93 22.38 12.25
C GLU A 374 -2.44 23.82 12.14
N LYS A 375 -1.59 24.76 11.69
CA LYS A 375 -1.98 26.16 11.55
C LYS A 375 -2.51 26.44 10.15
N VAL A 376 -3.65 27.13 10.07
CA VAL A 376 -4.20 27.59 8.79
C VAL A 376 -3.37 28.76 8.27
N CYS A 377 -3.01 28.75 6.99
CA CYS A 377 -2.23 29.83 6.38
C CYS A 377 -2.98 31.16 6.43
N ASP A 378 -2.36 32.16 7.05
CA ASP A 378 -2.73 33.56 6.95
C ASP A 378 -2.25 34.14 5.59
N VAL A 379 -2.43 35.44 5.39
CA VAL A 379 -2.03 36.11 4.14
C VAL A 379 -0.52 35.98 3.90
N ASN A 380 0.29 36.14 4.95
CA ASN A 380 1.75 35.99 4.83
C ASN A 380 2.15 34.55 4.46
N GLY A 381 1.47 33.56 5.04
CA GLY A 381 1.62 32.14 4.69
C GLY A 381 1.27 31.87 3.24
N MET A 382 0.16 32.40 2.73
CA MET A 382 -0.22 32.29 1.32
C MET A 382 0.83 32.94 0.40
N HIS A 383 1.29 34.15 0.71
CA HIS A 383 2.39 34.81 -0.01
C HIS A 383 3.73 34.08 0.10
N CYS A 384 3.96 33.30 1.17
CA CYS A 384 5.10 32.40 1.25
C CYS A 384 4.94 31.22 0.28
N LEU A 385 3.75 30.60 0.25
CA LEU A 385 3.48 29.46 -0.64
C LEU A 385 3.57 29.84 -2.12
N SER A 386 3.18 31.07 -2.49
CA SER A 386 3.29 31.54 -3.88
C SER A 386 4.73 31.54 -4.41
N LYS A 387 5.73 31.77 -3.54
CA LYS A 387 7.16 31.68 -3.89
C LYS A 387 7.59 30.27 -4.29
N TYR A 388 6.89 29.25 -3.80
CA TYR A 388 7.16 27.82 -4.07
C TYR A 388 6.10 27.19 -4.99
N LYS A 389 5.30 28.00 -5.70
CA LYS A 389 4.20 27.57 -6.58
C LYS A 389 4.55 26.38 -7.47
N GLU A 390 5.65 26.47 -8.22
CA GLU A 390 6.06 25.40 -9.15
C GLU A 390 6.39 24.09 -8.43
N THR A 391 6.99 24.18 -7.23
CA THR A 391 7.33 22.99 -6.44
C THR A 391 6.08 22.33 -5.86
N LEU A 392 5.12 23.13 -5.40
CA LEU A 392 3.86 22.67 -4.81
C LEU A 392 2.88 22.10 -5.85
N ILE A 393 2.88 22.62 -7.08
CA ILE A 393 2.02 22.11 -8.16
C ILE A 393 2.62 20.81 -8.74
N THR A 394 3.90 20.84 -9.13
CA THR A 394 4.52 19.77 -9.91
C THR A 394 5.01 18.59 -9.04
N MET A 395 5.42 18.86 -7.80
CA MET A 395 5.77 17.84 -6.78
C MET A 395 6.75 16.74 -7.24
N LYS A 396 7.72 17.08 -8.13
CA LYS A 396 8.65 16.10 -8.71
C LYS A 396 9.40 15.30 -7.64
N ASN A 397 9.22 13.97 -7.64
CA ASN A 397 9.92 13.01 -6.78
C ASN A 397 9.80 13.27 -5.26
N LYS A 398 8.72 13.93 -4.80
CA LYS A 398 8.50 14.21 -3.37
C LYS A 398 7.44 13.34 -2.71
N CYS A 399 6.57 12.70 -3.49
CA CYS A 399 5.42 11.94 -2.99
C CYS A 399 5.46 10.50 -3.49
N SER A 400 5.20 9.55 -2.60
CA SER A 400 5.10 8.12 -2.90
C SER A 400 3.63 7.69 -2.87
N CYS A 401 2.85 8.13 -3.84
CA CYS A 401 1.43 7.77 -3.95
C CYS A 401 1.24 6.62 -4.96
N TYR A 402 0.54 5.56 -4.55
CA TYR A 402 0.15 4.47 -5.44
C TYR A 402 -1.08 4.85 -6.27
N PRO A 403 -1.19 4.39 -7.53
CA PRO A 403 -2.42 4.55 -8.30
C PRO A 403 -3.59 3.79 -7.65
N ASN A 404 -4.82 4.18 -8.00
CA ASN A 404 -6.01 3.47 -7.57
C ASN A 404 -6.04 2.06 -8.20
N CYS A 405 -6.44 1.06 -7.44
CA CYS A 405 -6.60 -0.30 -7.99
C CYS A 405 -7.80 -0.42 -8.93
N ASN A 406 -8.89 0.26 -8.59
CA ASN A 406 -10.07 0.42 -9.42
C ASN A 406 -10.10 1.85 -9.91
N ASP A 407 -10.08 2.05 -11.22
CA ASP A 407 -10.04 3.38 -11.80
C ASP A 407 -10.74 3.43 -13.16
N VAL A 408 -11.27 4.59 -13.49
CA VAL A 408 -11.82 4.88 -14.81
C VAL A 408 -11.25 6.19 -15.29
N ASN A 409 -10.39 6.08 -16.31
CA ASN A 409 -9.77 7.24 -16.93
C ASN A 409 -10.63 7.69 -18.10
N TYR A 410 -11.20 8.89 -17.99
CA TYR A 410 -11.95 9.51 -19.08
C TYR A 410 -11.08 10.46 -19.88
N VAL A 411 -11.21 10.41 -21.20
CA VAL A 411 -10.54 11.30 -22.15
C VAL A 411 -11.62 12.04 -22.92
N ILE A 412 -11.41 13.36 -23.09
CA ILE A 412 -12.28 14.20 -23.91
C ILE A 412 -11.97 13.88 -25.38
N GLU A 413 -12.96 13.35 -26.09
CA GLU A 413 -12.88 13.02 -27.52
C GLU A 413 -13.37 14.18 -28.38
N ASP A 414 -14.40 14.87 -27.90
CA ASP A 414 -15.03 15.97 -28.64
C ASP A 414 -15.61 16.99 -27.66
N LEU A 415 -15.58 18.25 -28.08
CA LEU A 415 -15.99 19.39 -27.28
C LEU A 415 -16.60 20.45 -28.19
N ASP A 416 -17.82 20.86 -27.87
CA ASP A 416 -18.53 21.91 -28.58
C ASP A 416 -19.02 22.99 -27.60
N THR A 417 -18.90 24.25 -27.98
CA THR A 417 -19.29 25.39 -27.14
C THR A 417 -20.01 26.42 -28.00
N ARG A 418 -21.22 26.79 -27.58
CA ARG A 418 -22.10 27.71 -28.33
C ARG A 418 -22.64 28.78 -27.41
N GLU A 419 -22.90 29.98 -27.95
CA GLU A 419 -23.60 31.02 -27.18
C GLU A 419 -25.03 30.56 -26.83
N TRP A 420 -25.48 30.90 -25.64
CA TRP A 420 -26.77 30.50 -25.10
C TRP A 420 -27.44 31.63 -24.34
N PHE A 421 -28.72 31.84 -24.62
CA PHE A 421 -29.47 33.00 -24.13
C PHE A 421 -30.16 32.78 -22.77
N LEU A 422 -30.26 31.53 -22.30
CA LEU A 422 -30.87 31.15 -21.02
C LEU A 422 -29.81 30.71 -20.00
N GLY A 423 -28.82 31.59 -19.76
CA GLY A 423 -27.70 31.32 -18.88
C GLY A 423 -26.68 30.34 -19.48
N SER A 424 -25.77 29.87 -18.64
CA SER A 424 -24.79 28.85 -19.00
C SER A 424 -25.35 27.45 -18.76
N ASN A 425 -25.15 26.57 -19.73
CA ASN A 425 -25.57 25.17 -19.69
C ASN A 425 -24.36 24.26 -19.91
N LEU A 426 -24.41 23.08 -19.32
CA LEU A 426 -23.40 22.04 -19.45
C LEU A 426 -24.10 20.73 -19.79
N GLN A 427 -23.58 20.02 -20.78
CA GLN A 427 -23.91 18.64 -21.07
C GLN A 427 -22.62 17.83 -21.19
N TRP A 428 -22.57 16.67 -20.55
CA TRP A 428 -21.49 15.72 -20.79
C TRP A 428 -22.02 14.30 -20.85
N GLY A 429 -21.34 13.45 -21.60
CA GLY A 429 -21.72 12.06 -21.79
C GLY A 429 -20.63 11.26 -22.46
N LEU A 430 -20.89 9.97 -22.65
CA LEU A 430 -19.99 9.10 -23.38
C LEU A 430 -20.26 9.20 -24.89
N LYS A 431 -19.22 9.42 -25.69
CA LYS A 431 -19.32 9.35 -27.15
C LYS A 431 -19.58 7.92 -27.62
N GLU A 432 -18.79 7.02 -27.08
CA GLU A 432 -18.88 5.59 -27.32
C GLU A 432 -18.66 4.84 -26.00
N TYR A 433 -19.38 3.74 -25.82
CA TYR A 433 -19.14 2.85 -24.69
C TYR A 433 -17.79 2.13 -24.83
N PRO A 434 -17.05 1.93 -23.73
CA PRO A 434 -15.78 1.21 -23.76
C PRO A 434 -15.97 -0.20 -24.33
N ARG A 435 -15.26 -0.52 -25.42
CA ARG A 435 -15.30 -1.85 -26.04
C ARG A 435 -14.42 -2.87 -25.31
N MET A 436 -13.55 -2.38 -24.43
CA MET A 436 -12.63 -3.18 -23.65
C MET A 436 -12.42 -2.57 -22.27
N ARG A 437 -12.08 -3.42 -21.31
CA ARG A 437 -11.61 -3.02 -19.97
C ARG A 437 -10.37 -3.81 -19.59
N LEU A 438 -9.58 -3.23 -18.69
CA LEU A 438 -8.43 -3.90 -18.11
C LEU A 438 -8.87 -4.60 -16.81
N ARG A 439 -8.46 -5.86 -16.66
CA ARG A 439 -8.67 -6.66 -15.46
C ARG A 439 -7.34 -6.99 -14.82
N ARG A 440 -7.17 -6.65 -13.55
CA ARG A 440 -6.01 -7.05 -12.75
C ARG A 440 -6.38 -8.25 -11.89
N ASP A 441 -5.66 -9.34 -12.07
CA ASP A 441 -5.82 -10.59 -11.30
C ASP A 441 -4.54 -10.97 -10.57
N VAL A 442 -4.71 -11.68 -9.45
CA VAL A 442 -3.62 -12.33 -8.72
C VAL A 442 -3.30 -13.65 -9.43
N ILE A 443 -2.10 -13.76 -9.99
CA ILE A 443 -1.61 -14.99 -10.63
C ILE A 443 -0.70 -15.81 -9.73
N PHE A 444 -0.20 -15.19 -8.66
CA PHE A 444 0.73 -15.81 -7.74
C PHE A 444 0.42 -15.36 -6.31
N GLY A 445 -0.36 -16.18 -5.63
CA GLY A 445 -0.75 -15.97 -4.24
C GLY A 445 0.23 -16.61 -3.25
N PHE A 446 -0.06 -16.44 -1.96
CA PHE A 446 0.73 -17.06 -0.90
C PHE A 446 0.63 -18.59 -0.90
N THR A 447 -0.53 -19.13 -1.28
CA THR A 447 -0.74 -20.58 -1.44
C THR A 447 0.20 -21.17 -2.49
N ASP A 448 0.43 -20.43 -3.59
CA ASP A 448 1.33 -20.87 -4.64
C ASP A 448 2.77 -20.93 -4.11
N VAL A 449 3.21 -19.91 -3.36
CA VAL A 449 4.54 -19.92 -2.70
C VAL A 449 4.75 -21.20 -1.90
N LEU A 450 3.78 -21.60 -1.08
CA LEU A 450 3.87 -22.81 -0.27
C LEU A 450 3.98 -24.08 -1.12
N VAL A 451 3.17 -24.17 -2.18
CA VAL A 451 3.19 -25.31 -3.11
C VAL A 451 4.53 -25.40 -3.84
N TYR A 452 5.03 -24.29 -4.38
CA TYR A 452 6.29 -24.27 -5.13
C TYR A 452 7.50 -24.53 -4.23
N VAL A 453 7.60 -23.88 -3.06
CA VAL A 453 8.71 -24.10 -2.11
C VAL A 453 8.67 -25.53 -1.56
N GLY A 454 7.49 -26.03 -1.19
CA GLY A 454 7.31 -27.42 -0.77
C GLY A 454 7.70 -28.42 -1.87
N GLY A 455 7.30 -28.14 -3.12
CA GLY A 455 7.68 -28.95 -4.28
C GLY A 455 9.19 -28.97 -4.54
N MET A 456 9.88 -27.84 -4.40
CA MET A 456 11.34 -27.76 -4.51
C MET A 456 12.04 -28.55 -3.39
N ALA A 457 11.62 -28.37 -2.15
CA ALA A 457 12.17 -29.11 -1.01
C ALA A 457 11.95 -30.63 -1.15
N GLY A 458 10.77 -31.04 -1.63
CA GLY A 458 10.45 -32.42 -1.93
C GLY A 458 11.29 -33.00 -3.08
N LEU A 459 11.45 -32.25 -4.18
CA LEU A 459 12.20 -32.71 -5.35
C LEU A 459 13.71 -32.85 -5.09
N PHE A 460 14.33 -31.85 -4.46
CA PHE A 460 15.78 -31.85 -4.24
C PHE A 460 16.21 -32.69 -3.05
N LEU A 461 15.41 -32.71 -1.97
CA LEU A 461 15.82 -33.28 -0.68
C LEU A 461 14.90 -34.42 -0.20
N GLY A 462 13.81 -34.73 -0.91
CA GLY A 462 12.79 -35.66 -0.40
C GLY A 462 12.07 -35.14 0.84
N CYS A 463 12.22 -33.85 1.16
CA CYS A 463 11.74 -33.26 2.39
C CYS A 463 10.22 -33.03 2.31
N SER A 464 9.52 -33.42 3.37
CA SER A 464 8.08 -33.17 3.54
C SER A 464 7.82 -32.29 4.77
N VAL A 465 6.56 -31.94 5.00
CA VAL A 465 6.14 -31.26 6.24
C VAL A 465 6.52 -32.09 7.48
N LEU A 466 6.45 -33.42 7.39
CA LEU A 466 6.87 -34.30 8.49
C LEU A 466 8.38 -34.22 8.74
N SER A 467 9.19 -34.12 7.69
CA SER A 467 10.64 -33.93 7.81
C SER A 467 10.99 -32.59 8.48
N PHE A 468 10.19 -31.54 8.25
CA PHE A 468 10.35 -30.27 8.97
C PHE A 468 9.98 -30.38 10.46
N ILE A 469 8.89 -31.09 10.78
CA ILE A 469 8.52 -31.39 12.17
C ILE A 469 9.61 -32.24 12.84
N GLU A 470 10.20 -33.19 12.13
CA GLU A 470 11.32 -34.01 12.61
C GLU A 470 12.53 -33.13 12.95
N ILE A 471 12.92 -32.19 12.08
CA ILE A 471 13.97 -31.20 12.35
C ILE A 471 13.65 -30.43 13.64
N LEU A 472 12.45 -29.85 13.76
CA LEU A 472 12.06 -29.10 14.95
C LEU A 472 12.12 -29.95 16.22
N TYR A 473 11.58 -31.16 16.18
CA TYR A 473 11.62 -32.11 17.30
C TYR A 473 13.07 -32.46 17.71
N PHE A 474 13.94 -32.75 16.73
CA PHE A 474 15.33 -33.07 17.00
C PHE A 474 16.07 -31.88 17.62
N PHE A 475 16.03 -30.71 16.99
CA PHE A 475 16.82 -29.55 17.44
C PHE A 475 16.24 -28.80 18.64
N THR A 476 15.02 -29.09 19.08
CA THR A 476 14.44 -28.52 20.31
C THR A 476 14.43 -29.55 21.45
N ILE A 477 13.47 -30.46 21.45
CA ILE A 477 13.19 -31.41 22.52
C ILE A 477 14.34 -32.41 22.64
N ARG A 478 14.70 -33.07 21.54
CA ARG A 478 15.73 -34.13 21.59
C ARG A 478 17.10 -33.55 21.94
N LEU A 479 17.47 -32.39 21.40
CA LEU A 479 18.71 -31.69 21.75
C LEU A 479 18.73 -31.29 23.23
N PHE A 480 17.64 -30.75 23.76
CA PHE A 480 17.52 -30.39 25.18
C PHE A 480 17.72 -31.61 26.09
N TRP A 481 17.04 -32.73 25.82
CA TRP A 481 17.20 -33.97 26.57
C TRP A 481 18.59 -34.59 26.39
N TYR A 482 19.16 -34.50 25.19
CA TYR A 482 20.51 -35.01 24.90
C TYR A 482 21.57 -34.25 25.70
N VAL A 483 21.50 -32.91 25.73
CA VAL A 483 22.43 -32.06 26.50
C VAL A 483 22.23 -32.23 28.01
N THR A 484 20.99 -32.30 28.50
CA THR A 484 20.73 -32.48 29.95
C THR A 484 21.14 -33.86 30.45
N LYS A 485 20.97 -34.92 29.64
CA LYS A 485 21.42 -36.28 29.95
C LYS A 485 22.95 -36.39 29.91
N TYR A 486 23.62 -35.78 28.91
CA TYR A 486 25.09 -35.72 28.88
C TYR A 486 25.64 -34.91 30.07
N GLY A 487 25.04 -33.76 30.39
CA GLY A 487 25.46 -32.95 31.54
C GLY A 487 25.31 -33.64 32.90
N LYS A 488 24.36 -34.56 33.05
CA LYS A 488 24.25 -35.44 34.22
C LYS A 488 25.38 -36.49 34.26
N ASN A 489 25.63 -37.19 33.15
CA ASN A 489 26.73 -38.17 33.07
C ASN A 489 28.11 -37.53 33.34
N THR A 490 28.36 -36.32 32.85
CA THR A 490 29.64 -35.61 33.11
C THR A 490 29.77 -35.21 34.58
N ARG A 491 28.68 -34.84 35.26
CA ARG A 491 28.66 -34.55 36.71
C ARG A 491 28.85 -35.80 37.56
N GLU A 492 28.24 -36.92 37.19
CA GLU A 492 28.39 -38.19 37.90
C GLU A 492 29.82 -38.73 37.78
N ILE A 493 30.45 -38.62 36.60
CA ILE A 493 31.87 -39.00 36.42
C ILE A 493 32.79 -38.06 37.21
N TYR A 494 32.51 -36.75 37.25
CA TYR A 494 33.31 -35.79 38.04
C TYR A 494 33.20 -36.04 39.55
N ASN A 495 32.01 -36.40 40.03
CA ASN A 495 31.77 -36.75 41.45
C ASN A 495 32.26 -38.15 41.83
N ALA A 496 32.49 -39.04 40.86
CA ALA A 496 33.05 -40.37 41.09
C ALA A 496 34.60 -40.42 41.03
N VAL A 497 35.22 -39.34 40.53
CA VAL A 497 36.69 -39.17 40.46
C VAL A 497 37.23 -38.33 41.64
N GLN A 498 36.34 -37.65 42.38
CA GLN A 498 36.64 -36.95 43.63
C GLN A 498 36.43 -37.87 44.83
#